data_AF-A0A117UWH4-F1
#
_entry.id   AF-A0A117UWH4-F1
#
_cell.length_a   1.000
_cell.length_b   1.000
_cell.length_c   1.000
_cell.angle_alpha   90.00
_cell.angle_beta   90.00
_cell.angle_gamma   90.00
#
_symmetry.space_group_name_H-M   'P 1'
#
loop_
_entity.id
_entity.type
_entity.pdbx_description
1 polymer ?
#
loop_
_entity_poly.entity_id
_entity_poly.type
_entity_poly.pdbx_seq_one_letter_code
_entity_poly.pdbx_strand_id
1 'polypeptide(L)'
;MWRALLLAVLACLAVPLAAKAPGKPIQLDQELYRTVVERVRSGENFYPATMDAQRERSYPVQPALAVRPPTMTYLLALLPSTATRTAALIALLFGALIAMRQSLSDRPPAEALAMVALAVAGLFGAFFPDNVYLHEQWSVLLVMLALAAHRRPWLSVGLALLAVLMRETALAWLAAMVLYGLWQRDWKRTGLAVAAITLAGGLWVLHAQFVFAQVQQDDLISPGWVRFGGLSLVIDALRRNLVLTGLPGPLILVAVTASLAAMLRWGREFERIAAIGSTGFLAALTVFGRPDNGYWGFMAAPFVLLGLPLLLREGRERLRR
;
A
#
# COMPACT_ATOMS: atom_id res chain seq x y z
N MET A 1 -8.96 -3.22 29.88
CA MET A 1 -9.07 -3.47 28.42
C MET A 1 -8.22 -2.50 27.60
N TRP A 2 -8.35 -1.18 27.74
CA TRP A 2 -7.53 -0.20 27.00
C TRP A 2 -6.02 -0.29 27.31
N ARG A 3 -5.64 -0.58 28.56
CA ARG A 3 -4.24 -0.77 28.98
C ARG A 3 -3.54 -1.95 28.27
N ALA A 4 -4.27 -3.02 27.94
CA ALA A 4 -3.73 -4.19 27.25
C ALA A 4 -3.50 -3.91 25.75
N LEU A 5 -4.35 -3.10 25.12
CA LEU A 5 -4.13 -2.61 23.76
C LEU A 5 -3.01 -1.59 23.70
N LEU A 6 -2.90 -0.70 24.70
CA LEU A 6 -1.78 0.23 24.79
C LEU A 6 -0.46 -0.52 24.96
N LEU A 7 -0.42 -1.56 25.81
CA LEU A 7 0.75 -2.43 25.98
C LEU A 7 1.05 -3.27 24.73
N ALA A 8 0.05 -3.74 24.00
CA ALA A 8 0.27 -4.44 22.73
C ALA A 8 0.82 -3.50 21.64
N VAL A 9 0.31 -2.26 21.57
CA VAL A 9 0.83 -1.22 20.66
C VAL A 9 2.26 -0.82 21.05
N LEU A 10 2.53 -0.61 22.34
CA LEU A 10 3.88 -0.32 22.85
C LEU A 10 4.86 -1.49 22.65
N ALA A 11 4.39 -2.74 22.77
CA ALA A 11 5.19 -3.93 22.47
C ALA A 11 5.49 -4.02 20.97
N CYS A 12 4.53 -3.71 20.09
CA CYS A 12 4.77 -3.62 18.64
C CYS A 12 5.76 -2.52 18.27
N LEU A 13 5.80 -1.42 19.02
CA LEU A 13 6.78 -0.33 18.87
C LEU A 13 8.18 -0.68 19.42
N ALA A 14 8.30 -1.70 20.28
CA ALA A 14 9.58 -2.14 20.88
C ALA A 14 10.32 -3.20 20.04
N VAL A 15 9.64 -3.89 19.13
CA VAL A 15 10.22 -4.89 18.21
C VAL A 15 11.30 -4.35 17.24
N PRO A 16 11.34 -3.07 16.79
CA PRO A 16 12.35 -2.62 15.82
C PRO A 16 13.79 -2.63 16.37
N LEU A 17 13.99 -2.74 17.70
CA LEU A 17 15.31 -2.73 18.32
C LEU A 17 16.08 -4.07 18.18
N ALA A 18 15.41 -5.15 17.77
CA ALA A 18 16.00 -6.50 17.72
C ALA A 18 16.19 -7.04 16.29
N ALA A 19 15.79 -6.31 15.25
CA ALA A 19 15.92 -6.76 13.87
C ALA A 19 17.36 -6.56 13.37
N LYS A 20 18.04 -7.67 13.03
CA LYS A 20 19.38 -7.64 12.44
C LYS A 20 19.34 -7.03 11.03
N ALA A 21 20.19 -6.04 10.77
CA ALA A 21 20.29 -5.38 9.47
C ALA A 21 20.67 -6.39 8.37
N PRO A 22 20.08 -6.30 7.16
CA PRO A 22 20.46 -7.15 6.03
C PRO A 22 21.93 -6.94 5.62
N GLY A 23 22.62 -8.03 5.28
CA GLY A 23 24.08 -8.09 5.07
C GLY A 23 24.62 -7.54 3.75
N LYS A 24 23.79 -6.89 2.93
CA LYS A 24 24.22 -6.02 1.84
C LYS A 24 23.44 -4.72 1.97
N PRO A 25 24.06 -3.53 1.82
CA PRO A 25 23.31 -2.30 1.75
C PRO A 25 22.38 -2.43 0.55
N ILE A 26 21.09 -2.61 0.81
CA ILE A 26 20.05 -2.29 -0.15
C ILE A 26 20.35 -0.83 -0.46
N GLN A 27 20.76 -0.52 -1.68
CA GLN A 27 20.90 0.85 -2.13
C GLN A 27 19.52 1.46 -1.90
N LEU A 28 19.37 2.24 -0.82
CA LEU A 28 18.04 2.55 -0.32
C LEU A 28 17.42 3.54 -1.29
N ASP A 29 16.42 3.08 -2.04
CA ASP A 29 15.48 3.89 -2.84
C ASP A 29 15.13 5.23 -2.16
N GLN A 30 15.07 5.25 -0.83
CA GLN A 30 14.81 6.42 0.01
C GLN A 30 15.82 7.56 -0.19
N GLU A 31 17.11 7.27 -0.34
CA GLU A 31 18.11 8.30 -0.54
C GLU A 31 17.94 8.95 -1.91
N LEU A 32 17.70 8.15 -2.95
CA LEU A 32 17.35 8.64 -4.28
C LEU A 32 16.13 9.56 -4.20
N TYR A 33 15.03 9.08 -3.62
CA TYR A 33 13.79 9.85 -3.53
C TYR A 33 13.96 11.13 -2.69
N ARG A 34 14.73 11.08 -1.60
CA ARG A 34 15.10 12.27 -0.81
C ARG A 34 15.86 13.29 -1.65
N THR A 35 16.88 12.86 -2.41
CA THR A 35 17.64 13.76 -3.29
C THR A 35 16.75 14.44 -4.31
N VAL A 36 15.85 13.69 -4.95
CA VAL A 36 14.91 14.26 -5.94
C VAL A 36 13.97 15.27 -5.29
N VAL A 37 13.42 14.97 -4.11
CA VAL A 37 12.56 15.91 -3.36
C VAL A 37 13.31 17.21 -3.04
N GLU A 38 14.56 17.15 -2.59
CA GLU A 38 15.33 18.35 -2.29
C GLU A 38 15.67 19.17 -3.54
N ARG A 39 16.03 18.53 -4.66
CA ARG A 39 16.25 19.21 -5.96
C ARG A 39 15.01 19.95 -6.44
N VAL A 40 13.84 19.29 -6.41
CA VAL A 40 12.57 19.90 -6.79
C VAL A 40 12.21 21.05 -5.85
N ARG A 41 12.46 20.89 -4.54
CA ARG A 41 12.26 21.96 -3.56
C ARG A 41 13.16 23.17 -3.81
N SER A 42 14.39 22.97 -4.27
CA SER A 42 15.29 24.07 -4.66
C SER A 42 14.93 24.72 -6.01
N GLY A 43 13.85 24.27 -6.66
CA GLY A 43 13.31 24.88 -7.88
C GLY A 43 13.60 24.12 -9.18
N GLU A 44 14.24 22.95 -9.12
CA GLU A 44 14.44 22.13 -10.32
C GLU A 44 13.12 21.50 -10.80
N ASN A 45 13.01 21.28 -12.10
CA ASN A 45 11.90 20.53 -12.67
C ASN A 45 12.04 19.03 -12.34
N PHE A 46 10.93 18.36 -12.02
CA PHE A 46 10.88 16.97 -11.58
C PHE A 46 11.61 16.00 -12.51
N TYR A 47 11.34 16.06 -13.81
CA TYR A 47 11.87 15.08 -14.76
C TYR A 47 13.41 15.14 -14.87
N PRO A 48 14.05 16.27 -15.19
CA PRO A 48 15.51 16.32 -15.21
C PRO A 48 16.13 15.96 -13.85
N ALA A 49 15.58 16.50 -12.74
CA ALA A 49 16.08 16.19 -11.40
C ALA A 49 16.05 14.69 -11.06
N THR A 50 14.98 13.99 -11.46
CA THR A 50 14.84 12.55 -11.22
C THR A 50 15.75 11.72 -12.11
N MET A 51 15.80 12.05 -13.41
CA MET A 51 16.59 11.31 -14.39
C MET A 51 18.08 11.41 -14.05
N ASP A 52 18.57 12.59 -13.72
CA ASP A 52 19.98 12.79 -13.34
C ASP A 52 20.31 12.09 -12.02
N ALA A 53 19.45 12.20 -11.01
CA ALA A 53 19.67 11.51 -9.73
C ALA A 53 19.67 9.97 -9.86
N GLN A 54 18.86 9.42 -10.79
CA GLN A 54 18.88 7.99 -11.12
C GLN A 54 20.17 7.59 -11.83
N ARG A 55 20.61 8.34 -12.85
CA ARG A 55 21.88 8.10 -13.57
C ARG A 55 23.09 8.13 -12.65
N GLU A 56 23.20 9.16 -11.81
CA GLU A 56 24.27 9.32 -10.80
C GLU A 56 24.41 8.09 -9.89
N ARG A 57 23.31 7.36 -9.66
CA ARG A 57 23.26 6.18 -8.80
C ARG A 57 23.19 4.86 -9.57
N SER A 58 23.33 4.91 -10.89
CA SER A 58 23.21 3.74 -11.78
C SER A 58 21.86 3.02 -11.67
N TYR A 59 20.78 3.77 -11.42
CA TYR A 59 19.42 3.26 -11.53
C TYR A 59 18.93 3.34 -12.99
N PRO A 60 18.08 2.37 -13.42
CA PRO A 60 17.46 2.44 -14.73
C PRO A 60 16.44 3.58 -14.80
N VAL A 61 16.38 4.21 -15.96
CA VAL A 61 15.39 5.27 -16.29
C VAL A 61 14.41 4.82 -17.39
N GLN A 62 14.60 3.61 -17.91
CA GLN A 62 13.74 2.99 -18.92
C GLN A 62 13.19 1.64 -18.44
N PRO A 63 11.98 1.20 -18.87
CA PRO A 63 10.95 2.03 -19.51
C PRO A 63 10.43 3.09 -18.51
N ALA A 64 9.46 3.92 -18.91
CA ALA A 64 8.93 4.99 -18.05
C ALA A 64 8.49 4.54 -16.63
N LEU A 65 8.08 3.26 -16.46
CA LEU A 65 7.78 2.66 -15.15
C LEU A 65 8.97 2.58 -14.18
N ALA A 66 10.21 2.74 -14.66
CA ALA A 66 11.40 2.83 -13.81
C ALA A 66 11.50 4.21 -13.10
N VAL A 67 10.82 5.22 -13.64
CA VAL A 67 10.69 6.56 -13.06
C VAL A 67 9.37 6.62 -12.30
N ARG A 68 9.39 7.13 -11.06
CA ARG A 68 8.18 7.21 -10.24
C ARG A 68 7.31 8.40 -10.66
N PRO A 69 5.98 8.32 -10.44
CA PRO A 69 5.10 9.48 -10.62
C PRO A 69 5.54 10.70 -9.80
N PRO A 70 5.35 11.91 -10.35
CA PRO A 70 5.80 13.14 -9.70
C PRO A 70 4.98 13.56 -8.48
N THR A 71 3.76 13.03 -8.32
CA THR A 71 2.78 13.53 -7.33
C THR A 71 3.32 13.54 -5.91
N MET A 72 3.97 12.45 -5.48
CA MET A 72 4.52 12.39 -4.12
C MET A 72 5.70 13.35 -3.97
N THR A 73 6.59 13.43 -4.95
CA THR A 73 7.75 14.35 -4.89
C THR A 73 7.31 15.79 -4.74
N TYR A 74 6.34 16.25 -5.54
CA TYR A 74 5.82 17.60 -5.39
C TYR A 74 5.15 17.83 -4.04
N LEU A 75 4.38 16.86 -3.53
CA LEU A 75 3.79 16.95 -2.19
C LEU A 75 4.87 17.10 -1.10
N LEU A 76 5.93 16.28 -1.16
CA LEU A 76 7.00 16.31 -0.18
C LEU A 76 7.90 17.55 -0.30
N ALA A 77 8.02 18.13 -1.50
CA ALA A 77 8.76 19.37 -1.74
C ALA A 77 8.08 20.58 -1.07
N LEU A 78 6.75 20.56 -0.88
CA LEU A 78 6.03 21.58 -0.10
C LEU A 78 6.37 21.56 1.39
N LEU A 79 6.96 20.47 1.89
CA LEU A 79 7.29 20.28 3.29
C LEU A 79 8.80 20.53 3.52
N PRO A 80 9.18 21.51 4.36
CA PRO A 80 10.54 22.07 4.40
C PRO A 80 11.59 21.17 5.03
N SER A 81 11.21 20.10 5.74
CA SER A 81 12.15 19.20 6.39
C SER A 81 11.62 17.77 6.49
N THR A 82 12.53 16.80 6.65
CA THR A 82 12.17 15.42 6.95
C THR A 82 11.23 15.33 8.17
N ALA A 83 11.44 16.16 9.20
CA ALA A 83 10.56 16.19 10.37
C ALA A 83 9.11 16.59 10.00
N THR A 84 8.92 17.62 9.17
CA THR A 84 7.58 18.02 8.72
C THR A 84 6.93 16.97 7.81
N ARG A 85 7.71 16.28 6.97
CA ARG A 85 7.24 15.16 6.14
C ARG A 85 6.78 13.99 7.00
N THR A 86 7.59 13.62 7.99
CA THR A 86 7.26 12.55 8.94
C THR A 86 6.03 12.90 9.76
N ALA A 87 5.92 14.14 10.24
CA ALA A 87 4.72 14.61 10.95
C ALA A 87 3.46 14.53 10.07
N ALA A 88 3.54 14.91 8.80
CA ALA A 88 2.44 14.79 7.86
C ALA A 88 2.04 13.32 7.61
N LEU A 89 3.02 12.41 7.45
CA LEU A 89 2.75 10.98 7.32
C LEU A 89 2.09 10.40 8.58
N ILE A 90 2.57 10.78 9.76
CA ILE A 90 1.99 10.39 11.05
C ILE A 90 0.55 10.92 11.19
N ALA A 91 0.30 12.16 10.81
CA ALA A 91 -1.05 12.74 10.81
C ALA A 91 -1.97 11.98 9.85
N LEU A 92 -1.49 11.63 8.65
CA LEU A 92 -2.21 10.81 7.69
C LEU A 92 -2.52 9.41 8.25
N LEU A 93 -1.55 8.79 8.93
CA LEU A 93 -1.71 7.49 9.59
C LEU A 93 -2.82 7.55 10.64
N PHE A 94 -2.78 8.52 11.56
CA PHE A 94 -3.83 8.67 12.57
C PHE A 94 -5.18 8.98 11.95
N GLY A 95 -5.23 9.85 10.94
CA GLY A 95 -6.44 10.13 10.17
C GLY A 95 -7.04 8.88 9.54
N ALA A 96 -6.22 8.03 8.91
CA ALA A 96 -6.61 6.78 8.31
C ALA A 96 -7.16 5.77 9.34
N LEU A 97 -6.49 5.63 10.49
CA LEU A 97 -6.93 4.74 11.56
C LEU A 97 -8.22 5.22 12.23
N ILE A 98 -8.38 6.53 12.44
CA ILE A 98 -9.61 7.12 12.96
C ILE A 98 -10.76 6.89 11.97
N ALA A 99 -10.55 7.18 10.70
CA ALA A 99 -11.55 6.97 9.65
C ALA A 99 -11.93 5.48 9.54
N MET A 100 -10.95 4.58 9.57
CA MET A 100 -11.20 3.14 9.58
C MET A 100 -12.04 2.75 10.80
N ARG A 101 -11.67 3.19 12.00
CA ARG A 101 -12.43 2.91 13.23
C ARG A 101 -13.86 3.44 13.17
N GLN A 102 -14.07 4.64 12.63
CA GLN A 102 -15.39 5.23 12.44
C GLN A 102 -16.21 4.45 11.41
N SER A 103 -15.59 4.01 10.32
CA SER A 103 -16.27 3.22 9.27
C SER A 103 -16.81 1.88 9.80
N LEU A 104 -16.18 1.36 10.85
CA LEU A 104 -16.53 0.14 11.59
C LEU A 104 -17.43 0.39 12.81
N SER A 105 -18.06 1.57 12.94
CA SER A 105 -18.94 1.92 14.07
C SER A 105 -20.07 0.91 14.30
N ASP A 106 -20.57 0.33 13.22
CA ASP A 106 -21.74 -0.55 13.19
C ASP A 106 -21.36 -2.02 13.50
N ARG A 107 -20.12 -2.26 13.94
CA ARG A 107 -19.60 -3.56 14.36
C ARG A 107 -19.54 -3.62 15.89
N PRO A 108 -19.58 -4.82 16.49
CA PRO A 108 -19.27 -4.98 17.91
C PRO A 108 -17.91 -4.34 18.24
N PRO A 109 -17.78 -3.57 19.34
CA PRO A 109 -16.56 -2.81 19.64
C PRO A 109 -15.27 -3.65 19.65
N ALA A 110 -15.35 -4.89 20.16
CA ALA A 110 -14.21 -5.80 20.19
C ALA A 110 -13.78 -6.26 18.79
N GLU A 111 -14.74 -6.49 17.88
CA GLU A 111 -14.47 -6.86 16.48
C GLU A 111 -13.80 -5.69 15.75
N ALA A 112 -14.38 -4.49 15.85
CA ALA A 112 -13.82 -3.28 15.24
C ALA A 112 -12.38 -3.01 15.73
N LEU A 113 -12.15 -3.16 17.03
CA LEU A 113 -10.85 -2.92 17.64
C LEU A 113 -9.80 -3.96 17.23
N ALA A 114 -10.20 -5.23 17.11
CA ALA A 114 -9.34 -6.29 16.59
C ALA A 114 -8.94 -6.02 15.13
N MET A 115 -9.89 -5.59 14.29
CA MET A 115 -9.58 -5.22 12.90
C MET A 115 -8.60 -4.04 12.82
N VAL A 116 -8.79 -2.99 13.62
CA VAL A 116 -7.85 -1.86 13.68
C VAL A 116 -6.46 -2.32 14.16
N ALA A 117 -6.38 -3.17 15.19
CA ALA A 117 -5.11 -3.69 15.68
C ALA A 117 -4.38 -4.53 14.61
N LEU A 118 -5.10 -5.35 13.85
CA LEU A 118 -4.53 -6.13 12.75
C LEU A 118 -4.07 -5.24 11.59
N ALA A 119 -4.79 -4.16 11.30
CA ALA A 119 -4.35 -3.17 10.32
C ALA A 119 -3.05 -2.48 10.75
N VAL A 120 -2.96 -2.06 12.02
CA VAL A 120 -1.73 -1.47 12.59
C VAL A 120 -0.55 -2.45 12.48
N ALA A 121 -0.76 -3.73 12.76
CA ALA A 121 0.28 -4.75 12.62
C ALA A 121 0.78 -4.90 11.17
N GLY A 122 -0.09 -4.67 10.18
CA GLY A 122 0.29 -4.62 8.76
C GLY A 122 0.92 -3.30 8.30
N LEU A 123 0.83 -2.25 9.11
CA LEU A 123 1.47 -0.94 8.89
C LEU A 123 2.82 -0.83 9.60
N PHE A 124 3.35 -1.90 10.19
CA PHE A 124 4.60 -1.88 10.94
C PHE A 124 5.78 -1.28 10.14
N GLY A 125 5.80 -1.48 8.81
CA GLY A 125 6.77 -0.86 7.93
C GLY A 125 6.78 0.67 7.96
N ALA A 126 5.66 1.34 8.24
CA ALA A 126 5.58 2.81 8.20
C ALA A 126 6.44 3.48 9.28
N PHE A 127 6.86 2.75 10.33
CA PHE A 127 7.55 3.30 11.49
C PHE A 127 9.08 3.30 11.38
N PHE A 128 9.66 2.80 10.29
CA PHE A 128 11.11 2.86 10.10
C PHE A 128 11.58 4.26 9.68
N PRO A 129 12.75 4.72 10.14
CA PRO A 129 13.37 5.96 9.66
C PRO A 129 13.47 5.98 8.13
N ASP A 130 13.31 7.16 7.53
CA ASP A 130 13.36 7.41 6.07
C ASP A 130 12.28 6.73 5.20
N ASN A 131 11.42 5.87 5.77
CA ASN A 131 10.25 5.33 5.06
C ASN A 131 9.25 6.41 4.64
N VAL A 132 9.40 7.65 5.13
CA VAL A 132 8.67 8.83 4.64
C VAL A 132 8.88 9.10 3.15
N TYR A 133 9.99 8.65 2.58
CA TYR A 133 10.26 8.78 1.14
C TYR A 133 9.76 7.58 0.32
N LEU A 134 9.23 6.54 0.96
CA LEU A 134 8.66 5.39 0.25
C LEU A 134 7.21 5.66 -0.14
N HIS A 135 6.95 5.50 -1.44
CA HIS A 135 5.64 5.73 -2.05
C HIS A 135 4.56 4.80 -1.49
N GLU A 136 4.91 3.56 -1.16
CA GLU A 136 4.00 2.59 -0.54
C GLU A 136 3.38 3.11 0.75
N GLN A 137 4.12 3.85 1.58
CA GLN A 137 3.65 4.26 2.91
C GLN A 137 2.55 5.31 2.81
N TRP A 138 2.67 6.25 1.87
CA TRP A 138 1.63 7.24 1.62
C TRP A 138 0.45 6.62 0.88
N SER A 139 0.74 5.82 -0.14
CA SER A 139 -0.28 5.20 -0.99
C SER A 139 -1.17 4.23 -0.20
N VAL A 140 -0.60 3.39 0.67
CA VAL A 140 -1.38 2.44 1.48
C VAL A 140 -2.32 3.15 2.48
N LEU A 141 -1.91 4.29 3.03
CA LEU A 141 -2.76 5.07 3.94
C LEU A 141 -3.90 5.76 3.20
N LEU A 142 -3.65 6.24 1.97
CA LEU A 142 -4.70 6.74 1.09
C LEU A 142 -5.67 5.62 0.69
N VAL A 143 -5.19 4.40 0.43
CA VAL A 143 -6.05 3.22 0.22
C VAL A 143 -6.87 2.92 1.47
N MET A 144 -6.29 2.98 2.67
CA MET A 144 -7.03 2.77 3.92
C MET A 144 -8.15 3.81 4.10
N LEU A 145 -7.86 5.09 3.83
CA LEU A 145 -8.87 6.15 3.81
C LEU A 145 -9.95 5.90 2.75
N ALA A 146 -9.54 5.47 1.55
CA ALA A 146 -10.45 5.13 0.46
C ALA A 146 -11.44 4.02 0.85
N LEU A 147 -10.94 2.97 1.50
CA LEU A 147 -11.76 1.88 2.04
C LEU A 147 -12.67 2.39 3.18
N ALA A 148 -12.13 3.17 4.12
CA ALA A 148 -12.92 3.75 5.21
C ALA A 148 -14.07 4.64 4.70
N ALA A 149 -13.84 5.36 3.60
CA ALA A 149 -14.82 6.19 2.91
C ALA A 149 -15.81 5.41 2.03
N HIS A 150 -15.88 4.07 2.10
CA HIS A 150 -16.70 3.23 1.22
C HIS A 150 -18.13 3.71 1.04
N ARG A 151 -18.80 4.22 2.09
CA ARG A 151 -20.18 4.75 2.00
C ARG A 151 -20.34 5.99 1.11
N ARG A 152 -19.25 6.65 0.72
CA ARG A 152 -19.21 7.83 -0.16
C ARG A 152 -18.37 7.48 -1.41
N PRO A 153 -18.97 6.89 -2.46
CA PRO A 153 -18.24 6.36 -3.61
C PRO A 153 -17.30 7.37 -4.27
N TRP A 154 -17.70 8.63 -4.40
CA TRP A 154 -16.85 9.68 -5.00
C TRP A 154 -15.58 9.94 -4.19
N LEU A 155 -15.70 9.97 -2.85
CA LEU A 155 -14.56 10.20 -1.95
C LEU A 155 -13.66 8.97 -1.90
N SER A 156 -14.26 7.79 -1.80
CA SER A 156 -13.57 6.49 -1.85
C SER A 156 -12.74 6.35 -3.12
N VAL A 157 -13.34 6.58 -4.29
CA VAL A 157 -12.65 6.52 -5.59
C VAL A 157 -11.61 7.63 -5.73
N GLY A 158 -11.92 8.86 -5.30
CA GLY A 158 -10.98 9.99 -5.36
C GLY A 158 -9.71 9.74 -4.54
N LEU A 159 -9.85 9.20 -3.33
CA LEU A 159 -8.72 8.81 -2.48
C LEU A 159 -7.91 7.65 -3.08
N ALA A 160 -8.58 6.66 -3.68
CA ALA A 160 -7.90 5.59 -4.38
C ALA A 160 -7.16 6.09 -5.64
N LEU A 161 -7.71 7.06 -6.37
CA LEU A 161 -7.02 7.73 -7.47
C LEU A 161 -5.77 8.46 -6.98
N LEU A 162 -5.85 9.23 -5.90
CA LEU A 162 -4.66 9.86 -5.31
C LEU A 162 -3.59 8.84 -4.91
N ALA A 163 -4.01 7.68 -4.37
CA ALA A 163 -3.10 6.59 -4.07
C ALA A 163 -2.37 6.06 -5.31
N VAL A 164 -3.08 5.93 -6.45
CA VAL A 164 -2.53 5.53 -7.75
C VAL A 164 -1.56 6.56 -8.31
N LEU A 165 -1.87 7.85 -8.17
CA LEU A 165 -1.00 8.94 -8.61
C LEU A 165 0.29 9.04 -7.79
N MET A 166 0.28 8.58 -6.54
CA MET A 166 1.50 8.41 -5.76
C MET A 166 2.24 7.11 -6.10
N ARG A 167 1.49 6.02 -6.34
CA ARG A 167 2.06 4.70 -6.61
C ARG A 167 1.15 3.89 -7.52
N GLU A 168 1.64 3.56 -8.71
CA GLU A 168 0.93 2.81 -9.74
C GLU A 168 0.43 1.45 -9.27
N THR A 169 1.14 0.78 -8.37
CA THR A 169 0.73 -0.53 -7.85
C THR A 169 -0.57 -0.44 -7.04
N ALA A 170 -0.99 0.76 -6.63
CA ALA A 170 -2.30 0.97 -6.02
C ALA A 170 -3.47 0.82 -7.02
N LEU A 171 -3.21 0.67 -8.33
CA LEU A 171 -4.24 0.48 -9.35
C LEU A 171 -5.10 -0.77 -9.06
N ALA A 172 -4.52 -1.77 -8.40
CA ALA A 172 -5.23 -2.96 -7.92
C ALA A 172 -6.46 -2.61 -7.05
N TRP A 173 -6.40 -1.51 -6.28
CA TRP A 173 -7.50 -1.07 -5.42
C TRP A 173 -8.63 -0.39 -6.20
N LEU A 174 -8.31 0.41 -7.22
CA LEU A 174 -9.34 0.92 -8.14
C LEU A 174 -10.00 -0.21 -8.92
N ALA A 175 -9.21 -1.18 -9.41
CA ALA A 175 -9.74 -2.37 -10.06
C ALA A 175 -10.66 -3.16 -9.12
N ALA A 176 -10.31 -3.27 -7.83
CA ALA A 176 -11.16 -3.90 -6.83
C ALA A 176 -12.50 -3.18 -6.65
N MET A 177 -12.51 -1.85 -6.68
CA MET A 177 -13.76 -1.07 -6.63
C MET A 177 -14.63 -1.26 -7.87
N VAL A 178 -14.02 -1.40 -9.06
CA VAL A 178 -14.74 -1.75 -10.29
C VAL A 178 -15.37 -3.14 -10.14
N LEU A 179 -14.58 -4.15 -9.78
CA LEU A 179 -15.04 -5.53 -9.62
C LEU A 179 -16.15 -5.65 -8.57
N TYR A 180 -15.99 -4.99 -7.43
CA TYR A 180 -17.01 -4.93 -6.38
C TYR A 180 -18.29 -4.23 -6.87
N GLY A 181 -18.14 -3.09 -7.55
CA GLY A 181 -19.28 -2.35 -8.11
C GLY A 181 -20.04 -3.19 -9.14
N LEU A 182 -19.34 -3.91 -10.02
CA LEU A 182 -19.96 -4.85 -10.97
C LEU A 182 -20.69 -5.98 -10.25
N TRP A 183 -20.05 -6.61 -9.25
CA TRP A 183 -20.65 -7.69 -8.46
C TRP A 183 -21.95 -7.24 -7.77
N GLN A 184 -21.96 -6.03 -7.20
CA GLN A 184 -23.09 -5.48 -6.47
C GLN A 184 -24.07 -4.70 -7.35
N ARG A 185 -23.80 -4.59 -8.66
CA ARG A 185 -24.54 -3.77 -9.63
C ARG A 185 -24.62 -2.28 -9.23
N ASP A 186 -23.62 -1.78 -8.51
CA ASP A 186 -23.42 -0.36 -8.20
C ASP A 186 -22.72 0.34 -9.37
N TRP A 187 -23.51 0.65 -10.42
CA TRP A 187 -23.02 1.29 -11.64
C TRP A 187 -22.40 2.67 -11.39
N LYS A 188 -22.80 3.36 -10.31
CA LYS A 188 -22.23 4.65 -9.94
C LYS A 188 -20.78 4.48 -9.49
N ARG A 189 -20.51 3.56 -8.55
CA ARG A 189 -19.14 3.24 -8.14
C ARG A 189 -18.31 2.71 -9.30
N THR A 190 -18.86 1.80 -10.10
CA THR A 190 -18.18 1.26 -11.27
C THR A 190 -17.80 2.36 -12.25
N GLY A 191 -18.73 3.25 -12.62
CA GLY A 191 -18.47 4.35 -13.54
C GLY A 191 -17.42 5.32 -13.02
N LEU A 192 -17.49 5.70 -11.73
CA LEU A 192 -16.48 6.54 -11.10
C LEU A 192 -15.09 5.88 -11.10
N ALA A 193 -15.01 4.61 -10.71
CA ALA A 193 -13.73 3.89 -10.63
C ALA A 193 -13.12 3.64 -12.02
N VAL A 194 -13.93 3.33 -13.04
CA VAL A 194 -13.48 3.23 -14.44
C VAL A 194 -12.96 4.59 -14.92
N ALA A 195 -13.71 5.67 -14.70
CA ALA A 195 -13.26 7.02 -15.08
C ALA A 195 -11.94 7.39 -14.40
N ALA A 196 -11.77 7.04 -13.12
CA ALA A 196 -10.52 7.25 -12.39
C ALA A 196 -9.36 6.43 -12.97
N ILE A 197 -9.58 5.17 -13.37
CA ILE A 197 -8.57 4.34 -14.05
C ILE A 197 -8.20 4.95 -15.40
N THR A 198 -9.17 5.39 -16.19
CA THR A 198 -8.93 6.04 -17.49
C THR A 198 -8.13 7.33 -17.32
N LEU A 199 -8.47 8.16 -16.33
CA LEU A 199 -7.73 9.39 -16.01
C LEU A 199 -6.29 9.08 -15.57
N ALA A 200 -6.11 8.11 -14.66
CA ALA A 200 -4.77 7.69 -14.23
C ALA A 200 -3.94 7.15 -15.40
N GLY A 201 -4.53 6.38 -16.30
CA GLY A 201 -3.89 5.89 -17.52
C GLY A 201 -3.45 7.02 -18.44
N GLY A 202 -4.31 8.01 -18.68
CA GLY A 202 -3.96 9.20 -19.46
C GLY A 202 -2.82 10.00 -18.86
N LEU A 203 -2.84 10.22 -17.53
CA LEU A 203 -1.76 10.89 -16.82
C LEU A 203 -0.44 10.09 -16.88
N TRP A 204 -0.52 8.75 -16.84
CA TRP A 204 0.64 7.88 -17.02
C TRP A 204 1.23 7.95 -18.43
N VAL A 205 0.40 8.10 -19.47
CA VAL A 205 0.88 8.32 -20.84
C VAL A 205 1.63 9.66 -20.93
N LEU A 206 1.08 10.73 -20.35
CA LEU A 206 1.77 12.03 -20.28
C LEU A 206 3.09 11.93 -19.52
N HIS A 207 3.09 11.24 -18.37
CA HIS A 207 4.30 10.98 -17.60
C HIS A 207 5.35 10.25 -18.44
N ALA A 208 4.95 9.20 -19.17
CA ALA A 208 5.85 8.46 -20.04
C ALA A 208 6.44 9.34 -21.15
N GLN A 209 5.66 10.23 -21.76
CA GLN A 209 6.16 11.18 -22.77
C GLN A 209 7.26 12.08 -22.20
N PHE A 210 7.07 12.62 -21.00
CA PHE A 210 8.10 13.45 -20.34
C PHE A 210 9.35 12.65 -19.99
N VAL A 211 9.21 11.39 -19.54
CA VAL A 211 10.36 10.52 -19.29
C VAL A 211 11.11 10.22 -20.59
N PHE A 212 10.40 9.83 -21.65
CA PHE A 212 11.01 9.51 -22.94
C PHE A 212 11.74 10.71 -23.56
N ALA A 213 11.25 11.93 -23.35
CA ALA A 213 11.93 13.15 -23.79
C ALA A 213 13.28 13.38 -23.09
N GLN A 214 13.55 12.71 -21.96
CA GLN A 214 14.79 12.84 -21.20
C GLN A 214 15.75 11.66 -21.42
N VAL A 215 15.33 10.60 -22.12
CA VAL A 215 16.14 9.38 -22.31
C VAL A 215 17.35 9.64 -23.21
N GLN A 216 18.50 9.11 -22.81
CA GLN A 216 19.77 9.14 -23.52
C GLN A 216 20.16 7.73 -24.02
N GLN A 217 21.10 7.67 -24.96
CA GLN A 217 21.49 6.41 -25.63
C GLN A 217 22.08 5.37 -24.66
N ASP A 218 22.85 5.81 -23.66
CA ASP A 218 23.54 4.92 -22.71
C ASP A 218 22.75 4.70 -21.41
N ASP A 219 21.49 5.12 -21.37
CA ASP A 219 20.64 4.98 -20.19
C ASP A 219 20.33 3.52 -19.87
N LEU A 220 20.44 3.16 -18.59
CA LEU A 220 20.15 1.83 -18.10
C LEU A 220 18.66 1.47 -18.27
N ILE A 221 18.42 0.25 -18.74
CA ILE A 221 17.09 -0.32 -18.93
C ILE A 221 16.76 -1.28 -17.79
N SER A 222 15.66 -1.02 -17.10
CA SER A 222 15.15 -1.86 -16.03
C SER A 222 14.67 -3.19 -16.61
N PRO A 223 15.06 -4.32 -15.99
CA PRO A 223 14.48 -5.61 -16.33
C PRO A 223 12.96 -5.60 -16.16
N GLY A 224 12.24 -6.19 -17.11
CA GLY A 224 10.80 -6.32 -17.06
C GLY A 224 10.30 -6.99 -15.78
N TRP A 225 9.12 -6.57 -15.31
CA TRP A 225 8.51 -7.08 -14.09
C TRP A 225 7.78 -8.41 -14.27
N VAL A 226 7.47 -8.82 -15.50
CA VAL A 226 6.81 -10.10 -15.76
C VAL A 226 7.79 -11.24 -15.42
N ARG A 227 7.55 -11.87 -14.28
CA ARG A 227 8.34 -12.95 -13.71
C ARG A 227 7.35 -13.86 -12.98
N PHE A 228 7.17 -15.08 -13.49
CA PHE A 228 6.31 -16.09 -12.88
C PHE A 228 6.92 -16.65 -11.58
N GLY A 229 7.15 -15.79 -10.59
CA GLY A 229 7.78 -16.11 -9.30
C GLY A 229 6.89 -16.92 -8.36
N GLY A 230 5.59 -17.01 -8.69
CA GLY A 230 4.62 -17.84 -7.97
C GLY A 230 4.44 -17.40 -6.52
N LEU A 231 4.20 -18.37 -5.64
CA LEU A 231 3.85 -18.10 -4.23
C LEU A 231 5.04 -17.65 -3.37
N SER A 232 6.27 -17.80 -3.85
CA SER A 232 7.47 -17.44 -3.06
C SER A 232 7.54 -15.93 -2.79
N LEU A 233 7.33 -15.12 -3.83
CA LEU A 233 7.27 -13.65 -3.71
C LEU A 233 6.05 -13.20 -2.89
N VAL A 234 4.91 -13.88 -3.05
CA VAL A 234 3.71 -13.61 -2.25
C VAL A 234 3.97 -13.83 -0.75
N ILE A 235 4.62 -14.94 -0.40
CA ILE A 235 4.98 -15.24 0.99
C ILE A 235 5.95 -14.19 1.53
N ASP A 236 6.99 -13.82 0.78
CA ASP A 236 7.94 -12.77 1.19
C ASP A 236 7.25 -11.41 1.39
N ALA A 237 6.40 -11.01 0.45
CA ALA A 237 5.63 -9.78 0.53
C ALA A 237 4.70 -9.76 1.76
N LEU A 238 4.04 -10.87 2.08
CA LEU A 238 3.17 -10.99 3.25
C LEU A 238 3.93 -10.87 4.59
N ARG A 239 5.24 -11.16 4.61
CA ARG A 239 6.08 -10.93 5.81
C ARG A 239 6.26 -9.46 6.16
N ARG A 240 5.82 -8.52 5.32
CA ARG A 240 5.70 -7.09 5.66
C ARG A 240 4.58 -6.79 6.67
N ASN A 241 3.85 -7.81 7.12
CA ASN A 241 2.92 -7.75 8.24
C ASN A 241 3.57 -8.35 9.50
N LEU A 242 3.50 -7.64 10.63
CA LEU A 242 4.12 -8.06 11.90
C LEU A 242 3.59 -9.41 12.43
N VAL A 243 2.33 -9.74 12.19
CA VAL A 243 1.73 -11.04 12.58
C VAL A 243 2.30 -12.18 11.72
N LEU A 244 2.63 -11.90 10.46
CA LEU A 244 3.04 -12.90 9.47
C LEU A 244 4.55 -13.07 9.37
N THR A 245 5.35 -12.07 9.76
CA THR A 245 6.80 -12.03 9.51
C THR A 245 7.56 -13.25 10.05
N GLY A 246 7.12 -13.84 11.16
CA GLY A 246 7.76 -14.98 11.81
C GLY A 246 7.17 -16.35 11.46
N LEU A 247 6.08 -16.40 10.68
CA LEU A 247 5.37 -17.65 10.43
C LEU A 247 6.02 -18.47 9.29
N PRO A 248 5.92 -19.81 9.33
CA PRO A 248 6.17 -20.67 8.17
C PRO A 248 5.25 -20.32 7.00
N GLY A 249 5.77 -20.42 5.77
CA GLY A 249 5.03 -20.09 4.55
C GLY A 249 3.63 -20.72 4.43
N PRO A 250 3.45 -22.02 4.71
CA PRO A 250 2.14 -22.65 4.66
C PRO A 250 1.12 -22.02 5.63
N LEU A 251 1.54 -21.65 6.86
CA LEU A 251 0.65 -21.02 7.83
C LEU A 251 0.25 -19.60 7.40
N ILE A 252 1.16 -18.86 6.75
CA ILE A 252 0.84 -17.56 6.14
C ILE A 252 -0.28 -17.72 5.11
N LEU A 253 -0.13 -18.67 4.17
CA LEU A 253 -1.12 -18.91 3.13
C LEU A 253 -2.48 -19.33 3.70
N VAL A 254 -2.51 -20.23 4.69
CA VAL A 254 -3.75 -20.66 5.36
C VAL A 254 -4.43 -19.48 6.06
N ALA A 255 -3.70 -18.72 6.87
CA ALA A 255 -4.26 -17.60 7.63
C ALA A 255 -4.81 -16.50 6.71
N VAL A 256 -4.04 -16.12 5.68
CA VAL A 256 -4.45 -15.08 4.73
C VAL A 256 -5.63 -15.55 3.88
N THR A 257 -5.60 -16.77 3.34
CA THR A 257 -6.71 -17.31 2.54
C THR A 257 -7.99 -17.40 3.37
N ALA A 258 -7.91 -17.90 4.60
CA ALA A 258 -9.07 -17.98 5.50
C ALA A 258 -9.62 -16.59 5.82
N SER A 259 -8.76 -15.61 6.12
CA SER A 259 -9.16 -14.22 6.38
C SER A 259 -9.85 -13.60 5.16
N LEU A 260 -9.25 -13.69 3.97
CA LEU A 260 -9.83 -13.13 2.73
C LEU A 260 -11.17 -13.79 2.39
N ALA A 261 -11.27 -15.12 2.53
CA ALA A 261 -12.52 -15.85 2.33
C ALA A 261 -13.61 -15.41 3.32
N ALA A 262 -13.25 -15.18 4.57
CA ALA A 262 -14.18 -14.69 5.59
C ALA A 262 -14.67 -13.27 5.31
N MET A 263 -13.79 -12.39 4.83
CA MET A 263 -14.16 -11.04 4.40
C MET A 263 -15.09 -11.06 3.19
N LEU A 264 -14.85 -11.93 2.21
CA LEU A 264 -15.76 -12.08 1.06
C LEU A 264 -17.13 -12.63 1.47
N ARG A 265 -17.16 -13.61 2.38
CA ARG A 265 -18.39 -14.32 2.75
C ARG A 265 -19.24 -13.60 3.79
N TRP A 266 -18.62 -13.05 4.82
CA TRP A 266 -19.30 -12.45 5.99
C TRP A 266 -18.93 -10.98 6.23
N GLY A 267 -18.03 -10.43 5.41
CA GLY A 267 -17.71 -9.02 5.44
C GLY A 267 -18.84 -8.14 4.87
N ARG A 268 -18.77 -6.86 5.22
CA ARG A 268 -19.58 -5.79 4.63
C ARG A 268 -18.79 -5.16 3.48
N GLU A 269 -19.25 -4.04 2.97
CA GLU A 269 -18.67 -3.36 1.81
C GLU A 269 -17.18 -3.06 1.98
N PHE A 270 -16.76 -2.48 3.10
CA PHE A 270 -15.36 -2.23 3.43
C PHE A 270 -14.49 -3.50 3.27
N GLU A 271 -14.89 -4.58 3.93
CA GLU A 271 -14.12 -5.82 3.97
C GLU A 271 -14.14 -6.53 2.60
N ARG A 272 -15.27 -6.50 1.88
CA ARG A 272 -15.33 -7.12 0.55
C ARG A 272 -14.41 -6.42 -0.44
N ILE A 273 -14.40 -5.09 -0.48
CA ILE A 273 -13.48 -4.33 -1.34
C ILE A 273 -12.03 -4.59 -0.92
N ALA A 274 -11.75 -4.58 0.39
CA ALA A 274 -10.42 -4.87 0.92
C ALA A 274 -9.94 -6.29 0.54
N ALA A 275 -10.82 -7.29 0.58
CA ALA A 275 -10.50 -8.66 0.21
C ALA A 275 -10.28 -8.83 -1.30
N ILE A 276 -11.12 -8.22 -2.13
CA ILE A 276 -10.96 -8.23 -3.60
C ILE A 276 -9.63 -7.57 -3.98
N GLY A 277 -9.33 -6.39 -3.41
CA GLY A 277 -8.08 -5.67 -3.68
C GLY A 277 -6.85 -6.40 -3.20
N SER A 278 -6.87 -6.95 -1.98
CA SER A 278 -5.77 -7.76 -1.46
C SER A 278 -5.55 -9.00 -2.33
N THR A 279 -6.62 -9.71 -2.69
CA THR A 279 -6.53 -10.91 -3.54
C THR A 279 -5.97 -10.58 -4.92
N GLY A 280 -6.49 -9.53 -5.57
CA GLY A 280 -5.99 -9.08 -6.87
C GLY A 280 -4.52 -8.66 -6.83
N PHE A 281 -4.11 -7.94 -5.79
CA PHE A 281 -2.72 -7.53 -5.60
C PHE A 281 -1.78 -8.74 -5.40
N LEU A 282 -2.14 -9.66 -4.50
CA LEU A 282 -1.35 -10.87 -4.23
C LEU A 282 -1.32 -11.81 -5.45
N ALA A 283 -2.42 -11.92 -6.19
CA ALA A 283 -2.45 -12.67 -7.44
C ALA A 283 -1.52 -12.06 -8.49
N ALA A 284 -1.52 -10.72 -8.62
CA ALA A 284 -0.58 -10.03 -9.51
C ALA A 284 0.87 -10.32 -9.13
N LEU A 285 1.22 -10.39 -7.84
CA LEU A 285 2.57 -10.74 -7.39
C LEU A 285 3.04 -12.16 -7.79
N THR A 286 2.13 -13.06 -8.18
CA THR A 286 2.54 -14.38 -8.68
C THR A 286 3.13 -14.33 -10.10
N VAL A 287 2.79 -13.28 -10.85
CA VAL A 287 3.16 -13.06 -12.27
C VAL A 287 4.07 -11.85 -12.44
N PHE A 288 3.96 -10.85 -11.58
CA PHE A 288 4.68 -9.59 -11.64
C PHE A 288 5.54 -9.40 -10.39
N GLY A 289 6.76 -8.90 -10.58
CA GLY A 289 7.68 -8.56 -9.51
C GLY A 289 8.89 -9.48 -9.47
N ARG A 290 10.00 -8.91 -9.04
CA ARG A 290 11.30 -9.57 -8.89
C ARG A 290 11.57 -9.89 -7.42
N PRO A 291 12.59 -10.70 -7.09
CA PRO A 291 12.92 -11.02 -5.70
C PRO A 291 13.20 -9.78 -4.81
N ASP A 292 13.64 -8.67 -5.40
CA ASP A 292 13.86 -7.39 -4.72
C ASP A 292 12.57 -6.56 -4.50
N ASN A 293 11.42 -7.02 -5.02
CA ASN A 293 10.13 -6.32 -4.89
C ASN A 293 9.29 -6.76 -3.68
N GLY A 294 9.85 -7.52 -2.73
CA GLY A 294 9.13 -7.93 -1.52
C GLY A 294 8.55 -6.77 -0.70
N TYR A 295 9.07 -5.55 -0.83
CA TYR A 295 8.52 -4.36 -0.18
C TYR A 295 7.15 -3.95 -0.73
N TRP A 296 6.75 -4.38 -1.94
CA TRP A 296 5.40 -4.14 -2.47
C TRP A 296 4.31 -4.73 -1.57
N GLY A 297 4.64 -5.73 -0.75
CA GLY A 297 3.76 -6.29 0.26
C GLY A 297 3.17 -5.26 1.24
N PHE A 298 3.83 -4.11 1.45
CA PHE A 298 3.28 -3.02 2.25
C PHE A 298 1.91 -2.54 1.76
N MET A 299 1.62 -2.64 0.45
CA MET A 299 0.34 -2.22 -0.10
C MET A 299 -0.84 -3.08 0.36
N ALA A 300 -0.63 -4.37 0.64
CA ALA A 300 -1.69 -5.30 1.03
C ALA A 300 -1.62 -5.71 2.51
N ALA A 301 -0.45 -5.61 3.14
CA ALA A 301 -0.21 -6.07 4.51
C ALA A 301 -1.24 -5.61 5.55
N PRO A 302 -1.76 -4.36 5.55
CA PRO A 302 -2.77 -3.92 6.53
C PRO A 302 -4.14 -4.58 6.38
N PHE A 303 -4.44 -5.16 5.22
CA PHE A 303 -5.79 -5.57 4.86
C PHE A 303 -6.00 -7.08 4.89
N VAL A 304 -4.92 -7.86 4.70
CA VAL A 304 -4.99 -9.31 4.49
C VAL A 304 -5.50 -10.12 5.69
N LEU A 305 -5.41 -9.60 6.91
CA LEU A 305 -5.85 -10.30 8.14
C LEU A 305 -7.16 -9.78 8.72
N LEU A 306 -7.82 -8.82 8.08
CA LEU A 306 -9.03 -8.19 8.64
C LEU A 306 -10.23 -9.13 8.76
N GLY A 307 -10.18 -10.31 8.15
CA GLY A 307 -11.22 -11.35 8.25
C GLY A 307 -11.12 -12.25 9.47
N LEU A 308 -10.00 -12.26 10.20
CA LEU A 308 -9.84 -13.13 11.36
C LEU A 308 -10.91 -12.88 12.45
N PRO A 309 -11.27 -11.64 12.80
CA PRO A 309 -12.36 -11.38 13.76
C PRO A 309 -13.72 -11.91 13.27
N LEU A 310 -13.99 -11.90 11.97
CA LEU A 310 -15.22 -12.42 11.38
C LEU A 310 -15.30 -13.95 11.52
N LEU A 311 -14.19 -14.66 11.28
CA LEU A 311 -14.09 -16.11 11.50
C LEU A 311 -14.39 -16.48 12.95
N LEU A 312 -13.81 -15.73 13.89
CA LEU A 312 -14.00 -15.98 15.32
C LEU A 312 -15.47 -15.77 15.74
N ARG A 313 -16.13 -14.72 15.22
CA ARG A 313 -17.56 -14.48 15.49
C ARG A 313 -18.41 -15.64 14.99
N GLU A 314 -18.24 -16.03 13.74
CA GLU A 314 -19.04 -17.10 13.11
C GLU A 314 -18.80 -18.46 13.77
N GLY A 315 -17.57 -18.75 14.18
CA GLY A 315 -17.25 -19.97 14.95
C GLY A 315 -17.98 -20.02 16.29
N ARG A 316 -18.04 -18.89 17.02
CA ARG A 316 -18.77 -18.80 18.29
C ARG A 316 -20.28 -18.93 18.12
N GLU A 317 -20.84 -18.34 17.06
CA GLU A 317 -22.27 -18.43 16.78
C GLU A 317 -22.70 -19.87 16.46
N ARG A 318 -21.86 -20.63 15.74
CA ARG A 318 -22.11 -22.04 15.45
C ARG A 318 -22.02 -22.95 16.67
N LEU A 319 -21.08 -22.68 17.59
CA LEU A 319 -20.95 -23.44 18.84
C LEU A 319 -22.09 -23.19 19.84
N ARG A 320 -22.87 -22.13 19.65
CA ARG A 320 -24.04 -21.78 20.47
C ARG A 320 -25.35 -22.36 19.94
N ARG A 321 -25.35 -22.94 18.74
CA ARG A 321 -26.51 -23.61 18.12
C ARG A 321 -26.36 -25.11 18.32
#